data_AF-A0A1F5VMR9-F1
#
_entry.id   AF-A0A1F5VMR9-F1
#
_cell.length_a   1.000
_cell.length_b   1.000
_cell.length_c   1.000
_cell.angle_alpha   90.00
_cell.angle_beta   90.00
_cell.angle_gamma   90.00
#
_symmetry.space_group_name_H-M   'P 1'
#
loop_
_entity.id
_entity.type
_entity.pdbx_description
1 polymer ?
#
loop_
_entity_poly.entity_id
_entity_poly.type
_entity_poly.pdbx_seq_one_letter_code
_entity_poly.pdbx_strand_id
1 'polypeptide(L)'
;MKLHRSYSICQIEYALNFIFKRSLPLRKIFQRACDLGLITLTADKISLFFGKRITKCFKGKLFTVIDKFQHSFHVFRAYFKNSFLKQYQKFDTFLRNELVSNNVKDFSLHKSLDCLDTLKSTFKTILDRFTDFQALCLNNHFDFDLISLLAKPVTIGNTSIPGIQLNNKRLLRIMHILLHSSYACTAWKTNDLYLSILASFSLSPSSYTIDQLRYDIRKLKAHGIIQRIDHSYLYLLTDFGKKVCIIFTLFHSRIFGPICASLFNSLPNSSYKPTSKIEQAYSNINNSLNELLQLLTA
;
A
#
# COMPACT_ATOMS: atom_id res chain seq x y z
N MET A 1 -19.96 -49.46 -42.91
CA MET A 1 -19.88 -48.95 -41.53
C MET A 1 -19.32 -47.54 -41.58
N LYS A 2 -20.11 -46.50 -41.29
CA LYS A 2 -19.63 -45.10 -41.31
C LYS A 2 -18.94 -44.81 -39.98
N LEU A 3 -17.62 -44.63 -40.01
CA LEU A 3 -16.85 -44.16 -38.87
C LEU A 3 -17.13 -42.66 -38.65
N HIS A 4 -17.49 -42.29 -37.43
CA HIS A 4 -17.65 -40.89 -37.01
C HIS A 4 -16.57 -40.55 -35.98
N ARG A 5 -15.98 -39.35 -36.09
CA ARG A 5 -15.01 -38.82 -35.12
C ARG A 5 -15.62 -37.66 -34.36
N SER A 6 -15.56 -37.71 -33.04
CA SER A 6 -15.92 -36.59 -32.16
C SER A 6 -14.72 -36.18 -31.32
N TYR A 7 -14.67 -34.89 -30.99
CA TYR A 7 -13.61 -34.31 -30.16
C TYR A 7 -14.21 -33.81 -28.85
N SER A 8 -13.45 -33.98 -27.77
CA SER A 8 -13.86 -33.52 -26.45
C SER A 8 -12.72 -32.84 -25.70
N ILE A 9 -13.08 -31.88 -24.85
CA ILE A 9 -12.16 -31.10 -24.04
C ILE A 9 -11.95 -31.81 -22.71
N CYS A 10 -10.74 -32.32 -22.50
CA CYS A 10 -10.32 -32.91 -21.22
C CYS A 10 -9.83 -31.84 -20.22
N GLN A 11 -9.02 -30.90 -20.69
CA GLN A 11 -8.52 -29.78 -19.91
C GLN A 11 -8.46 -28.54 -20.79
N ILE A 12 -8.79 -27.39 -20.22
CA ILE A 12 -8.69 -26.09 -20.89
C ILE A 12 -8.14 -25.04 -19.93
N GLU A 13 -7.28 -24.18 -20.46
CA GLU A 13 -6.69 -23.05 -19.74
C GLU A 13 -7.01 -21.75 -20.49
N TYR A 14 -7.51 -20.74 -19.78
CA TYR A 14 -7.70 -19.40 -20.31
C TYR A 14 -6.94 -18.41 -19.45
N ALA A 15 -6.17 -17.52 -20.07
CA ALA A 15 -5.27 -16.61 -19.36
C ALA A 15 -5.52 -15.15 -19.72
N LEU A 16 -5.48 -14.30 -18.70
CA LEU A 16 -5.44 -12.85 -18.80
C LEU A 16 -4.09 -12.37 -18.27
N ASN A 17 -3.37 -11.59 -19.07
CA ASN A 17 -2.05 -11.07 -18.73
C ASN A 17 -2.11 -9.55 -18.56
N PHE A 18 -1.67 -9.06 -17.41
CA PHE A 18 -1.38 -7.64 -17.22
C PHE A 18 0.12 -7.39 -17.46
N ILE A 19 0.42 -6.42 -18.30
CA ILE A 19 1.80 -6.08 -18.69
C ILE A 19 2.20 -4.76 -18.03
N PHE A 20 3.21 -4.80 -17.18
CA PHE A 20 3.70 -3.64 -16.44
C PHE A 20 4.95 -3.07 -17.10
N LYS A 21 5.06 -1.73 -17.12
CA LYS A 21 6.25 -1.02 -17.61
C LYS A 21 7.47 -1.18 -16.69
N ARG A 22 7.28 -1.52 -15.41
CA ARG A 22 8.32 -1.65 -14.38
C ARG A 22 8.04 -2.88 -13.51
N SER A 23 9.09 -3.60 -13.11
CA SER A 23 8.98 -4.85 -12.33
C SER A 23 8.74 -4.62 -10.83
N LEU A 24 9.29 -3.55 -10.26
CA LEU A 24 9.25 -3.31 -8.81
C LEU A 24 7.82 -3.15 -8.24
N PRO A 25 6.90 -2.40 -8.88
CA PRO A 25 5.51 -2.31 -8.44
C PRO A 25 4.78 -3.67 -8.50
N LEU A 26 5.05 -4.47 -9.54
CA LEU A 26 4.40 -5.76 -9.72
C LEU A 26 4.65 -6.71 -8.54
N ARG A 27 5.91 -6.84 -8.11
CA ARG A 27 6.27 -7.72 -6.99
C ARG A 27 5.51 -7.35 -5.71
N LYS A 28 5.40 -6.06 -5.40
CA LYS A 28 4.65 -5.56 -4.23
C LYS A 28 3.15 -5.80 -4.35
N ILE A 29 2.59 -5.51 -5.53
CA ILE A 29 1.17 -5.72 -5.82
C ILE A 29 0.81 -7.21 -5.68
N PHE A 30 1.63 -8.10 -6.25
CA PHE A 30 1.40 -9.53 -6.19
C PHE A 30 1.50 -10.08 -4.77
N GLN A 31 2.55 -9.71 -4.02
CA GLN A 31 2.69 -10.12 -2.62
C GLN A 31 1.47 -9.69 -1.79
N ARG A 32 1.02 -8.44 -1.95
CA ARG A 32 -0.17 -7.95 -1.24
C ARG A 32 -1.45 -8.64 -1.70
N ALA A 33 -1.60 -8.92 -2.99
CA ALA A 33 -2.74 -9.66 -3.52
C ALA A 33 -2.81 -11.08 -2.94
N CYS A 34 -1.66 -11.72 -2.72
CA CYS A 34 -1.57 -13.00 -2.03
C CYS A 34 -1.97 -12.89 -0.56
N ASP A 35 -1.45 -11.91 0.19
CA ASP A 35 -1.78 -11.70 1.60
C ASP A 35 -3.28 -11.42 1.79
N LEU A 36 -3.81 -10.47 1.00
CA LEU A 36 -5.24 -10.15 0.99
C LEU A 36 -6.06 -11.33 0.51
N GLY A 37 -5.59 -12.06 -0.50
CA GLY A 37 -6.25 -13.25 -1.02
C GLY A 37 -6.43 -14.31 0.05
N LEU A 38 -5.39 -14.61 0.83
CA LEU A 38 -5.48 -15.56 1.93
C LEU A 38 -6.46 -15.11 3.02
N ILE A 39 -6.42 -13.84 3.40
CA ILE A 39 -7.21 -13.32 4.52
C ILE A 39 -8.68 -13.11 4.12
N THR A 40 -8.94 -12.66 2.89
CA THR A 40 -10.26 -12.16 2.47
C THR A 40 -11.04 -13.10 1.57
N LEU A 41 -10.39 -14.04 0.86
CA LEU A 41 -11.08 -14.98 -0.04
C LEU A 41 -11.64 -16.16 0.73
N THR A 42 -12.84 -15.98 1.27
CA THR A 42 -13.66 -17.06 1.79
C THR A 42 -14.26 -17.91 0.66
N ALA A 43 -14.70 -19.12 0.98
CA ALA A 43 -15.37 -20.00 0.03
C ALA A 43 -16.54 -19.31 -0.70
N ASP A 44 -17.32 -18.49 0.00
CA ASP A 44 -18.43 -17.73 -0.58
C ASP A 44 -17.97 -16.79 -1.69
N LYS A 45 -16.87 -16.05 -1.48
CA LYS A 45 -16.33 -15.14 -2.51
C LYS A 45 -15.76 -15.90 -3.70
N ILE A 46 -15.08 -17.03 -3.46
CA ILE A 46 -14.62 -17.90 -4.55
C ILE A 46 -15.82 -18.34 -5.37
N SER A 47 -16.89 -18.82 -4.75
CA SER A 47 -18.09 -19.26 -5.47
C SER A 47 -18.74 -18.13 -6.30
N LEU A 48 -18.71 -16.90 -5.79
CA LEU A 48 -19.18 -15.70 -6.49
C LEU A 48 -18.39 -15.45 -7.80
N PHE A 49 -17.06 -15.60 -7.78
CA PHE A 49 -16.25 -15.44 -9.01
C PHE A 49 -16.69 -16.44 -10.08
N PHE A 50 -16.88 -17.69 -9.69
CA PHE A 50 -17.36 -18.77 -10.54
C PHE A 50 -18.86 -18.67 -10.89
N GLY A 51 -19.57 -17.67 -10.36
CA GLY A 51 -20.99 -17.42 -10.65
C GLY A 51 -21.92 -18.49 -10.09
N LYS A 52 -21.53 -19.17 -9.02
CA LYS A 52 -22.32 -20.24 -8.39
C LYS A 52 -22.55 -19.92 -6.92
N ARG A 53 -23.76 -20.21 -6.42
CA ARG A 53 -24.10 -20.07 -5.01
C ARG A 53 -23.76 -21.35 -4.26
N ILE A 54 -23.14 -21.24 -3.09
CA ILE A 54 -22.97 -22.38 -2.17
C ILE A 54 -24.35 -22.71 -1.57
N THR A 55 -24.76 -23.96 -1.74
CA THR A 55 -26.00 -24.52 -1.16
C THR A 55 -25.64 -25.78 -0.38
N LYS A 56 -26.56 -26.30 0.44
CA LYS A 56 -26.34 -27.56 1.18
C LYS A 56 -25.98 -28.75 0.26
N CYS A 57 -26.39 -28.69 -1.01
CA CYS A 57 -26.10 -29.72 -2.02
C CYS A 57 -24.78 -29.47 -2.77
N PHE A 58 -23.98 -28.47 -2.40
CA PHE A 58 -22.72 -28.19 -3.06
C PHE A 58 -21.72 -29.32 -2.80
N LYS A 59 -21.36 -30.04 -3.87
CA LYS A 59 -20.34 -31.09 -3.85
C LYS A 59 -19.03 -30.55 -4.42
N GLY A 60 -17.98 -30.57 -3.61
CA GLY A 60 -16.62 -30.19 -4.01
C GLY A 60 -15.91 -29.34 -2.96
N LYS A 61 -14.60 -29.14 -3.15
CA LYS A 61 -13.76 -28.35 -2.25
C LYS A 61 -13.63 -26.91 -2.78
N LEU A 62 -13.62 -25.95 -1.85
CA LEU A 62 -13.39 -24.53 -2.07
C LEU A 62 -12.33 -24.07 -1.07
N PHE A 63 -11.15 -23.71 -1.56
CA PHE A 63 -10.04 -23.28 -0.72
C PHE A 63 -9.02 -22.49 -1.53
N THR A 64 -8.21 -21.70 -0.83
CA THR A 64 -7.08 -20.99 -1.40
C THR A 64 -5.77 -21.62 -0.92
N VAL A 65 -4.75 -21.59 -1.77
CA VAL A 65 -3.39 -22.07 -1.45
C VAL A 65 -2.39 -21.07 -2.03
N ILE A 66 -1.30 -20.85 -1.30
CA ILE A 66 -0.10 -20.24 -1.86
C ILE A 66 0.96 -21.33 -1.94
N ASP A 67 1.33 -21.69 -3.16
CA ASP A 67 2.42 -22.64 -3.41
C ASP A 67 3.71 -21.88 -3.72
N LYS A 68 4.84 -22.42 -3.27
CA LYS A 68 6.18 -21.99 -3.69
C LYS A 68 6.68 -22.94 -4.79
N PHE A 69 6.91 -22.43 -5.99
CA PHE A 69 7.61 -23.21 -7.02
C PHE A 69 9.12 -23.20 -6.79
N GLN A 70 9.83 -24.20 -7.34
CA GLN A 70 11.28 -24.47 -7.16
C GLN A 70 12.23 -23.28 -7.44
N HIS A 71 11.75 -22.17 -8.01
CA HIS A 71 12.55 -20.97 -8.35
C HIS A 71 12.03 -19.68 -7.67
N SER A 72 11.60 -19.76 -6.41
CA SER A 72 11.25 -18.59 -5.57
C SER A 72 10.03 -17.76 -6.02
N PHE A 73 9.23 -18.25 -6.96
CA PHE A 73 7.96 -17.63 -7.33
C PHE A 73 6.82 -18.23 -6.52
N HIS A 74 6.05 -17.37 -5.86
CA HIS A 74 4.79 -17.76 -5.24
C HIS A 74 3.72 -17.87 -6.33
N VAL A 75 2.86 -18.88 -6.22
CA VAL A 75 1.68 -19.05 -7.06
C VAL A 75 0.47 -19.08 -6.15
N PHE A 76 -0.41 -18.11 -6.34
CA PHE A 76 -1.69 -18.09 -5.66
C PHE A 76 -2.69 -18.97 -6.42
N ARG A 77 -3.36 -19.89 -5.74
CA ARG A 77 -4.37 -20.78 -6.31
C ARG A 77 -5.68 -20.67 -5.54
N ALA A 78 -6.78 -20.44 -6.25
CA ALA A 78 -8.14 -20.53 -5.70
C ALA A 78 -8.87 -21.69 -6.37
N TYR A 79 -9.18 -22.73 -5.59
CA TYR A 79 -9.83 -23.95 -6.08
C TYR A 79 -11.35 -23.83 -6.02
N PHE A 80 -11.99 -24.28 -7.11
CA PHE A 80 -13.43 -24.46 -7.25
C PHE A 80 -13.69 -25.85 -7.87
N LYS A 81 -14.03 -26.84 -7.04
CA LYS A 81 -14.21 -28.23 -7.49
C LYS A 81 -12.97 -28.75 -8.21
N ASN A 82 -13.08 -29.09 -9.51
CA ASN A 82 -11.98 -29.57 -10.35
C ASN A 82 -11.35 -28.48 -11.22
N SER A 83 -11.74 -27.23 -10.98
CA SER A 83 -11.21 -26.05 -11.65
C SER A 83 -10.50 -25.17 -10.63
N PHE A 84 -9.52 -24.40 -11.07
CA PHE A 84 -8.81 -23.49 -10.19
C PHE A 84 -8.31 -22.27 -10.95
N LEU A 85 -8.30 -21.14 -10.25
CA LEU A 85 -7.67 -19.92 -10.73
C LEU A 85 -6.25 -19.89 -10.18
N LYS A 86 -5.26 -19.68 -11.04
CA LYS A 86 -3.84 -19.51 -10.68
C LYS A 86 -3.40 -18.09 -11.03
N GLN A 87 -2.75 -17.40 -10.09
CA GLN A 87 -2.12 -16.10 -10.31
C GLN A 87 -0.64 -16.18 -9.97
N TYR A 88 0.21 -15.67 -10.86
CA TYR A 88 1.65 -15.64 -10.65
C TYR A 88 2.34 -14.56 -11.49
N GLN A 89 3.53 -14.19 -11.05
CA GLN A 89 4.44 -13.32 -11.80
C GLN A 89 5.20 -14.15 -12.85
N LYS A 90 5.22 -13.66 -14.09
CA LYS A 90 5.98 -14.24 -15.19
C LYS A 90 6.93 -13.19 -15.77
N PHE A 91 8.20 -13.55 -15.99
CA PHE A 91 9.22 -12.68 -16.61
C PHE A 91 9.30 -11.25 -16.03
N ASP A 92 9.16 -11.11 -14.70
CA ASP A 92 9.25 -9.86 -13.93
C ASP A 92 8.31 -8.70 -14.25
N THR A 93 7.59 -8.76 -15.36
CA THR A 93 6.73 -7.67 -15.86
C THR A 93 5.32 -8.11 -16.15
N PHE A 94 5.04 -9.43 -16.15
CA PHE A 94 3.71 -9.96 -16.39
C PHE A 94 3.08 -10.46 -15.10
N LEU A 95 1.86 -10.01 -14.81
CA LEU A 95 0.96 -10.67 -13.87
C LEU A 95 -0.01 -11.53 -14.67
N ARG A 96 0.08 -12.85 -14.51
CA ARG A 96 -0.75 -13.78 -15.27
C ARG A 96 -1.81 -14.39 -14.36
N ASN A 97 -3.06 -14.17 -14.73
CA ASN A 97 -4.23 -14.82 -14.13
C ASN A 97 -4.70 -15.88 -15.11
N GLU A 98 -4.70 -17.14 -14.70
CA GLU A 98 -5.18 -18.24 -15.53
C GLU A 98 -6.26 -19.01 -14.81
N LEU A 99 -7.33 -19.30 -15.54
CA LEU A 99 -8.36 -20.23 -15.11
C LEU A 99 -8.11 -21.57 -15.79
N VAL A 100 -7.89 -22.61 -14.98
CA VAL A 100 -7.70 -23.97 -15.43
C VAL A 100 -8.92 -24.78 -15.06
N SER A 101 -9.48 -25.52 -16.01
CA SER A 101 -10.54 -26.48 -15.74
C SER A 101 -10.19 -27.85 -16.28
N ASN A 102 -10.25 -28.85 -15.38
CA ASN A 102 -10.14 -30.26 -15.72
C ASN A 102 -11.52 -30.90 -15.99
N ASN A 103 -12.60 -30.16 -15.72
CA ASN A 103 -13.96 -30.64 -15.97
C ASN A 103 -14.93 -29.49 -16.27
N VAL A 104 -15.20 -29.30 -17.56
CA VAL A 104 -16.11 -28.28 -18.08
C VAL A 104 -17.54 -28.38 -17.51
N LYS A 105 -17.98 -29.58 -17.08
CA LYS A 105 -19.30 -29.77 -16.49
C LYS A 105 -19.50 -28.98 -15.19
N ASP A 106 -18.43 -28.58 -14.50
CA ASP A 106 -18.51 -27.73 -13.31
C ASP A 106 -19.15 -26.36 -13.61
N PHE A 107 -19.10 -25.92 -14.88
CA PHE A 107 -19.71 -24.69 -15.40
C PHE A 107 -21.08 -24.91 -16.04
N SER A 108 -21.66 -26.12 -15.94
CA SER A 108 -22.90 -26.49 -16.62
C SER A 108 -22.79 -26.49 -18.15
N LEU A 109 -21.59 -26.75 -18.69
CA LEU A 109 -21.30 -26.81 -20.13
C LEU A 109 -20.93 -28.24 -20.57
N HIS A 110 -21.14 -28.54 -21.85
CA HIS A 110 -20.76 -29.82 -22.45
C HIS A 110 -19.26 -29.85 -22.79
N LYS A 111 -18.69 -31.06 -22.90
CA LYS A 111 -17.27 -31.25 -23.24
C LYS A 111 -16.97 -31.14 -24.74
N SER A 112 -17.97 -30.89 -25.59
CA SER A 112 -17.77 -30.80 -27.05
C SER A 112 -16.96 -29.56 -27.43
N LEU A 113 -16.23 -29.65 -28.54
CA LEU A 113 -15.50 -28.50 -29.11
C LEU A 113 -16.45 -27.37 -29.55
N ASP A 114 -17.69 -27.68 -29.90
CA ASP A 114 -18.68 -26.68 -30.33
C ASP A 114 -19.01 -25.66 -29.23
N CYS A 115 -18.77 -26.01 -27.96
CA CYS A 115 -18.95 -25.13 -26.81
C CYS A 115 -17.70 -24.27 -26.49
N LEU A 116 -16.70 -24.22 -27.37
CA LEU A 116 -15.46 -23.49 -27.09
C LEU A 116 -15.68 -21.98 -26.89
N ASP A 117 -16.54 -21.36 -27.70
CA ASP A 117 -16.80 -19.92 -27.61
C ASP A 117 -17.59 -19.55 -26.34
N THR A 118 -18.54 -20.41 -25.94
CA THR A 118 -19.27 -20.24 -24.67
C THR A 118 -18.38 -20.51 -23.45
N LEU A 119 -17.42 -21.43 -23.56
CA LEU A 119 -16.38 -21.62 -22.55
C LEU A 119 -15.48 -20.40 -22.43
N LYS A 120 -15.04 -19.85 -23.56
CA LYS A 120 -14.19 -18.66 -23.58
C LYS A 120 -14.88 -17.46 -22.93
N SER A 121 -16.15 -17.21 -23.23
CA SER A 121 -16.91 -16.10 -22.66
C SER A 121 -17.16 -16.26 -21.15
N THR A 122 -17.47 -17.48 -20.70
CA THR A 122 -17.62 -17.77 -19.27
C THR A 122 -16.30 -17.62 -18.52
N PHE A 123 -15.19 -18.12 -19.07
CA PHE A 123 -13.87 -18.02 -18.43
C PHE A 123 -13.39 -16.58 -18.37
N LYS A 124 -13.64 -15.80 -19.43
CA LYS A 124 -13.40 -14.36 -19.43
C LYS A 124 -14.17 -13.66 -18.31
N THR A 125 -15.46 -13.93 -18.19
CA THR A 125 -16.31 -13.31 -17.14
C THR A 125 -15.83 -13.64 -15.72
N ILE A 126 -15.36 -14.86 -15.50
CA ILE A 126 -14.82 -15.29 -14.19
C ILE A 126 -13.51 -14.56 -13.88
N LEU A 127 -12.61 -14.48 -14.86
CA LEU A 127 -11.36 -13.74 -14.69
C LEU A 127 -11.62 -12.24 -14.47
N ASP A 128 -12.55 -11.64 -15.21
CA ASP A 128 -12.92 -10.23 -15.06
C ASP A 128 -13.42 -9.95 -13.63
N ARG A 129 -14.33 -10.79 -13.09
CA ARG A 129 -14.79 -10.67 -11.69
C ARG A 129 -13.67 -10.80 -10.67
N PHE A 130 -12.75 -11.74 -10.89
CA PHE A 130 -11.60 -11.92 -10.01
C PHE A 130 -10.68 -10.69 -10.05
N THR A 131 -10.42 -10.15 -11.24
CA THR A 131 -9.59 -8.96 -11.39
C THR A 131 -10.24 -7.71 -10.82
N ASP A 132 -11.55 -7.54 -10.97
CA ASP A 132 -12.29 -6.43 -10.38
C ASP A 132 -12.24 -6.49 -8.86
N PHE A 133 -12.43 -7.69 -8.29
CA PHE A 133 -12.29 -7.91 -6.86
C PHE A 133 -10.87 -7.59 -6.38
N GLN A 134 -9.83 -8.07 -7.08
CA GLN A 134 -8.46 -7.76 -6.73
C GLN A 134 -8.16 -6.27 -6.85
N ALA A 135 -8.65 -5.60 -7.90
CA ALA A 135 -8.51 -4.17 -8.07
C ALA A 135 -9.13 -3.41 -6.89
N LEU A 136 -10.33 -3.77 -6.45
CA LEU A 136 -10.96 -3.19 -5.27
C LEU A 136 -10.14 -3.41 -3.99
N CYS A 137 -9.65 -4.64 -3.78
CA CYS A 137 -8.83 -4.96 -2.62
C CYS A 137 -7.48 -4.23 -2.61
N LEU A 138 -6.86 -4.07 -3.79
CA LEU A 138 -5.58 -3.40 -4.00
C LEU A 138 -5.70 -1.87 -4.10
N ASN A 139 -6.92 -1.34 -4.32
CA ASN A 139 -7.19 0.09 -4.32
C ASN A 139 -7.08 0.69 -2.89
N ASN A 140 -7.07 -0.14 -1.86
CA ASN A 140 -6.77 0.28 -0.50
C ASN A 140 -5.26 0.55 -0.35
N HIS A 141 -4.93 1.64 0.35
CA HIS A 141 -3.56 2.16 0.58
C HIS A 141 -2.49 1.06 0.58
N PHE A 142 -1.62 1.07 -0.43
CA PHE A 142 -0.45 0.22 -0.47
C PHE A 142 0.53 0.64 0.62
N ASP A 143 1.28 -0.32 1.14
CA ASP A 143 2.38 -0.02 2.07
C ASP A 143 3.50 0.70 1.30
N PHE A 144 3.47 2.03 1.38
CA PHE A 144 4.54 2.89 0.92
C PHE A 144 5.42 3.18 2.11
N ASP A 145 6.55 2.47 2.16
CA ASP A 145 7.59 2.66 3.18
C ASP A 145 8.33 4.01 2.94
N LEU A 146 7.58 5.09 3.16
CA LEU A 146 8.03 6.47 3.04
C LEU A 146 9.18 6.73 3.98
N ILE A 147 9.13 6.17 5.19
CA ILE A 147 10.13 6.37 6.23
C ILE A 147 11.46 5.76 5.78
N SER A 148 11.48 4.51 5.31
CA SER A 148 12.69 3.88 4.79
C SER A 148 13.23 4.58 3.55
N LEU A 149 12.33 5.04 2.67
CA LEU A 149 12.74 5.80 1.49
C LEU A 149 13.47 7.09 1.87
N LEU A 150 12.91 7.85 2.81
CA LEU A 150 13.52 9.10 3.28
C LEU A 150 14.76 8.86 4.15
N ALA A 151 14.82 7.76 4.91
CA ALA A 151 15.95 7.43 5.77
C ALA A 151 17.21 7.02 4.99
N LYS A 152 17.07 6.57 3.74
CA LYS A 152 18.21 6.19 2.88
C LYS A 152 18.95 7.42 2.35
N PRO A 153 20.29 7.34 2.20
CA PRO A 153 21.05 8.40 1.55
C PRO A 153 20.70 8.49 0.06
N VAL A 154 20.77 9.70 -0.49
CA VAL A 154 20.55 9.99 -1.91
C VAL A 154 21.86 10.49 -2.52
N THR A 155 22.27 9.89 -3.63
CA THR A 155 23.46 10.31 -4.38
C THR A 155 23.08 11.35 -5.44
N ILE A 156 23.71 12.51 -5.39
CA ILE A 156 23.56 13.59 -6.39
C ILE A 156 24.96 13.93 -6.92
N GLY A 157 25.20 13.57 -8.19
CA GLY A 157 26.55 13.61 -8.78
C GLY A 157 27.51 12.74 -7.97
N ASN A 158 28.63 13.33 -7.55
CA ASN A 158 29.63 12.66 -6.71
C ASN A 158 29.39 12.81 -5.20
N THR A 159 28.28 13.45 -4.79
CA THR A 159 28.02 13.71 -3.38
C THR A 159 26.89 12.84 -2.84
N SER A 160 27.15 12.17 -1.71
CA SER A 160 26.13 11.44 -0.95
C SER A 160 25.50 12.37 0.08
N ILE A 161 24.18 12.53 0.01
CA ILE A 161 23.41 13.35 0.93
C ILE A 161 22.67 12.42 1.90
N PRO A 162 22.83 12.60 3.22
CA PRO A 162 22.26 11.67 4.19
C PRO A 162 20.73 11.73 4.19
N GLY A 163 20.14 10.62 4.62
CA GLY A 163 18.70 10.49 4.78
C GLY A 163 18.08 11.49 5.77
N ILE A 164 16.77 11.60 5.69
CA ILE A 164 15.90 12.33 6.59
C ILE A 164 15.37 11.33 7.63
N GLN A 165 15.78 11.54 8.88
CA GLN A 165 15.31 10.75 10.01
C GLN A 165 14.02 11.35 10.58
N LEU A 166 13.11 10.47 11.02
CA LEU A 166 11.82 10.86 11.58
C LEU A 166 11.96 11.65 12.89
N ASN A 167 13.02 11.45 13.67
CA ASN A 167 13.26 12.11 14.95
C ASN A 167 14.02 13.45 14.85
N ASN A 168 14.40 13.89 13.64
CA ASN A 168 15.20 15.10 13.49
C ASN A 168 14.36 16.36 13.74
N LYS A 169 14.50 16.92 14.94
CA LYS A 169 13.77 18.13 15.40
C LYS A 169 13.95 19.34 14.47
N ARG A 170 15.12 19.53 13.86
CA ARG A 170 15.37 20.68 12.96
C ARG A 170 14.53 20.57 11.69
N LEU A 171 14.53 19.40 11.06
CA LEU A 171 13.74 19.15 9.85
C LEU A 171 12.24 19.21 10.15
N LEU A 172 11.78 18.69 11.29
CA LEU A 172 10.38 18.80 11.70
C LEU A 172 9.92 20.25 11.88
N ARG A 173 10.76 21.11 12.48
CA ARG A 173 10.47 22.55 12.60
C ARG A 173 10.34 23.22 11.23
N ILE A 174 11.23 22.90 10.31
CA ILE A 174 11.15 23.39 8.93
C ILE A 174 9.85 22.92 8.27
N MET A 175 9.55 21.61 8.33
CA MET A 175 8.32 21.06 7.75
C MET A 175 7.06 21.69 8.34
N HIS A 176 7.05 21.99 9.64
CA HIS A 176 5.93 22.68 10.30
C HIS A 176 5.70 24.08 9.74
N ILE A 177 6.78 24.85 9.53
CA ILE A 177 6.68 26.21 8.96
C ILE A 177 6.34 26.17 7.48
N LEU A 178 6.88 25.21 6.73
CA LEU A 178 6.56 25.04 5.30
C LEU A 178 5.08 24.71 5.06
N LEU A 179 4.37 24.17 6.05
CA LEU A 179 2.92 23.94 5.97
C LEU A 179 2.07 25.16 6.32
N HIS A 180 2.65 26.23 6.87
CA HIS A 180 1.89 27.46 7.05
C HIS A 180 1.50 28.01 5.68
N SER A 181 0.27 28.55 5.59
CA SER A 181 -0.43 28.83 4.33
C SER A 181 0.37 29.71 3.35
N SER A 182 1.25 30.57 3.84
CA SER A 182 2.14 31.38 3.01
C SER A 182 3.20 30.53 2.29
N TYR A 183 3.94 29.69 3.00
CA TYR A 183 5.07 28.92 2.46
C TYR A 183 4.68 27.69 1.65
N ALA A 184 3.47 27.14 1.88
CA ALA A 184 2.97 25.98 1.16
C ALA A 184 2.56 26.31 -0.30
N CYS A 185 2.17 27.56 -0.55
CA CYS A 185 1.61 28.01 -1.82
C CYS A 185 2.54 28.97 -2.60
N THR A 186 3.50 29.62 -1.93
CA THR A 186 4.37 30.62 -2.54
C THR A 186 5.84 30.25 -2.45
N ALA A 187 6.64 30.80 -3.37
CA ALA A 187 8.08 30.59 -3.36
C ALA A 187 8.75 31.53 -2.35
N TRP A 188 9.77 31.04 -1.65
CA TRP A 188 10.37 31.74 -0.51
C TRP A 188 11.89 31.76 -0.57
N LYS A 189 12.50 32.76 0.06
CA LYS A 189 13.95 32.86 0.23
C LYS A 189 14.38 32.16 1.50
N THR A 190 15.62 31.66 1.51
CA THR A 190 16.21 31.02 2.70
C THR A 190 16.21 31.93 3.93
N ASN A 191 16.43 33.24 3.75
CA ASN A 191 16.50 34.18 4.88
C ASN A 191 15.12 34.40 5.53
N ASP A 192 14.07 34.47 4.73
CA ASP A 192 12.69 34.68 5.22
C ASP A 192 12.23 33.46 6.03
N LEU A 193 12.54 32.26 5.52
CA LEU A 193 12.30 31.01 6.23
C LEU A 193 13.09 30.96 7.55
N TYR A 194 14.37 31.37 7.54
CA TYR A 194 15.21 31.39 8.73
C TYR A 194 14.63 32.25 9.84
N LEU A 195 14.24 33.49 9.53
CA LEU A 195 13.63 34.40 10.49
C LEU A 195 12.32 33.84 11.03
N SER A 196 11.51 33.22 10.17
CA SER A 196 10.26 32.57 10.60
C SER A 196 10.51 31.39 11.54
N ILE A 197 11.56 30.60 11.31
CA ILE A 197 11.95 29.50 12.21
C ILE A 197 12.37 30.02 13.59
N LEU A 198 13.20 31.05 13.63
CA LEU A 198 13.63 31.64 14.91
C LEU A 198 12.44 32.21 15.68
N ALA A 199 11.53 32.92 14.99
CA ALA A 199 10.35 33.52 15.59
C ALA A 199 9.34 32.48 16.11
N SER A 200 8.99 31.47 15.31
CA SER A 200 7.96 30.49 15.69
C SER A 200 8.41 29.52 16.79
N PHE A 201 9.71 29.28 16.94
CA PHE A 201 10.25 28.31 17.91
C PHE A 201 11.10 28.96 19.02
N SER A 202 11.09 30.29 19.11
CA SER A 202 11.85 31.07 20.10
C SER A 202 13.32 30.64 20.20
N LEU A 203 13.99 30.47 19.06
CA LEU A 203 15.37 30.00 18.99
C LEU A 203 16.34 31.18 18.93
N SER A 204 17.50 31.03 19.59
CA SER A 204 18.60 31.96 19.41
C SER A 204 19.36 31.67 18.11
N PRO A 205 19.95 32.69 17.45
CA PRO A 205 20.82 32.48 16.28
C PRO A 205 22.04 31.59 16.56
N SER A 206 22.48 31.50 17.82
CA SER A 206 23.54 30.59 18.25
C SER A 206 23.10 29.12 18.30
N SER A 207 21.82 28.85 18.61
CA SER A 207 21.27 27.51 18.72
C SER A 207 20.91 26.87 17.37
N TYR A 208 20.51 27.70 16.41
CA TYR A 208 20.19 27.28 15.05
C TYR A 208 20.72 28.30 14.07
N THR A 209 21.81 27.96 13.38
CA THR A 209 22.51 28.90 12.49
C THR A 209 21.96 28.84 11.07
N ILE A 210 22.19 29.91 10.29
CA ILE A 210 21.79 29.96 8.88
C ILE A 210 22.47 28.89 8.03
N ASP A 211 23.69 28.48 8.38
CA ASP A 211 24.41 27.40 7.67
C ASP A 211 23.80 26.03 7.94
N GLN A 212 23.28 25.81 9.15
CA GLN A 212 22.48 24.61 9.44
C GLN A 212 21.21 24.59 8.60
N LEU A 213 20.51 25.72 8.46
CA LEU A 213 19.34 25.81 7.58
C LEU A 213 19.70 25.54 6.12
N ARG A 214 20.82 26.10 5.61
CA ARG A 214 21.28 25.83 4.24
C ARG A 214 21.56 24.34 4.02
N TYR A 215 22.18 23.69 5.00
CA TYR A 215 22.40 22.24 4.97
C TYR A 215 21.08 21.46 4.95
N ASP A 216 20.12 21.83 5.80
CA ASP A 216 18.80 21.21 5.87
C ASP A 216 18.01 21.41 4.57
N ILE A 217 18.01 22.61 3.98
CA ILE A 217 17.41 22.91 2.67
C ILE A 217 18.05 22.05 1.58
N ARG A 218 19.39 21.93 1.56
CA ARG A 218 20.10 21.06 0.60
C ARG A 218 19.63 19.62 0.73
N LYS A 219 19.43 19.13 1.97
CA LYS A 219 18.90 17.80 2.23
C LYS A 219 17.45 17.67 1.76
N LEU A 220 16.55 18.58 2.11
CA LEU A 220 15.15 18.57 1.65
C LEU A 220 15.04 18.61 0.13
N LYS A 221 15.90 19.38 -0.54
CA LYS A 221 15.97 19.44 -2.01
C LYS A 221 16.40 18.11 -2.60
N ALA A 222 17.42 17.47 -2.03
CA ALA A 222 17.92 16.19 -2.51
C ALA A 222 16.87 15.06 -2.44
N HIS A 223 16.02 15.11 -1.42
CA HIS A 223 14.91 14.19 -1.22
C HIS A 223 13.63 14.58 -1.97
N GLY A 224 13.69 15.62 -2.82
CA GLY A 224 12.56 16.05 -3.65
C GLY A 224 11.40 16.71 -2.88
N ILE A 225 11.59 17.06 -1.60
CA ILE A 225 10.57 17.72 -0.77
C ILE A 225 10.41 19.17 -1.20
N ILE A 226 11.52 19.84 -1.53
CA ILE A 226 11.52 21.19 -2.08
C ILE A 226 12.25 21.20 -3.40
N GLN A 227 11.94 22.19 -4.24
CA GLN A 227 12.65 22.45 -5.49
C GLN A 227 13.08 23.91 -5.53
N ARG A 228 14.21 24.17 -6.21
CA ARG A 228 14.68 25.54 -6.46
C ARG A 228 14.10 25.99 -7.80
N ILE A 229 13.59 27.22 -7.87
CA ILE A 229 13.13 27.81 -9.12
C ILE A 229 14.35 28.23 -9.95
N ASP A 230 14.36 27.87 -11.23
CA ASP A 230 15.46 28.15 -12.14
C ASP A 230 15.78 29.65 -12.18
N HIS A 231 17.08 29.96 -12.30
CA HIS A 231 17.60 31.33 -12.35
C HIS A 231 17.26 32.23 -11.14
N SER A 232 16.78 31.67 -10.03
CA SER A 232 16.43 32.43 -8.82
C SER A 232 17.03 31.80 -7.55
N TYR A 233 16.97 32.52 -6.44
CA TYR A 233 17.30 31.99 -5.09
C TYR A 233 16.05 31.57 -4.31
N LEU A 234 14.95 31.29 -5.02
CA LEU A 234 13.67 30.93 -4.44
C LEU A 234 13.48 29.42 -4.42
N TYR A 235 12.83 28.95 -3.36
CA TYR A 235 12.45 27.56 -3.18
C TYR A 235 10.93 27.43 -3.15
N LEU A 236 10.43 26.31 -3.67
CA LEU A 236 9.03 25.92 -3.67
C LEU A 236 8.88 24.56 -3.02
N LEU A 237 7.80 24.38 -2.25
CA LEU A 237 7.40 23.08 -1.74
C LEU A 237 6.76 22.24 -2.86
N THR A 238 7.27 21.03 -3.10
CA THR A 238 6.72 20.13 -4.13
C THR A 238 5.44 19.45 -3.62
N ASP A 239 4.63 18.87 -4.50
CA ASP A 239 3.45 18.11 -4.06
C ASP A 239 3.80 16.86 -3.26
N PHE A 240 4.95 16.23 -3.56
CA PHE A 240 5.52 15.19 -2.71
C PHE A 240 5.88 15.76 -1.34
N GLY A 241 6.57 16.91 -1.30
CA GLY A 241 6.96 17.58 -0.07
C GLY A 241 5.78 17.98 0.81
N LYS A 242 4.69 18.50 0.23
CA LYS A 242 3.43 18.79 0.96
C LYS A 242 2.93 17.55 1.70
N LYS A 243 2.82 16.41 1.00
CA LYS A 243 2.38 15.14 1.59
C LYS A 243 3.32 14.67 2.70
N VAL A 244 4.64 14.73 2.47
CA VAL A 244 5.65 14.36 3.47
C VAL A 244 5.55 15.25 4.71
N CYS A 245 5.52 16.57 4.53
CA CYS A 245 5.41 17.52 5.62
C CYS A 245 4.14 17.27 6.44
N ILE A 246 2.98 17.08 5.78
CA ILE A 246 1.71 16.78 6.47
C ILE A 246 1.84 15.51 7.31
N ILE A 247 2.32 14.42 6.71
CA ILE A 247 2.47 13.14 7.41
C ILE A 247 3.41 13.29 8.62
N PHE A 248 4.60 13.88 8.44
CA PHE A 248 5.59 14.00 9.50
C PHE A 248 5.11 14.92 10.63
N THR A 249 4.50 16.06 10.30
CA THR A 249 4.04 17.03 11.29
C THR A 249 2.80 16.53 12.04
N LEU A 250 1.81 15.96 11.35
CA LEU A 250 0.62 15.40 11.99
C LEU A 250 0.99 14.17 12.83
N PHE A 251 1.85 13.29 12.33
CA PHE A 251 2.31 12.14 13.09
C PHE A 251 2.94 12.57 14.41
N HIS A 252 3.88 13.53 14.39
CA HIS A 252 4.54 13.99 15.61
C HIS A 252 3.62 14.79 16.54
N SER A 253 2.87 15.76 15.99
CA SER A 253 2.09 16.70 16.81
C SER A 253 0.75 16.14 17.30
N ARG A 254 0.11 15.24 16.52
CA ARG A 254 -1.23 14.74 16.82
C ARG A 254 -1.22 13.30 17.32
N ILE A 255 -0.34 12.44 16.81
CA ILE A 255 -0.37 11.02 17.18
C ILE A 255 0.67 10.73 18.25
N PHE A 256 1.95 10.82 17.90
CA PHE A 256 3.05 10.36 18.73
C PHE A 256 3.19 11.18 20.01
N GLY A 257 3.21 12.51 19.92
CA GLY A 257 3.34 13.39 21.08
C GLY A 257 2.25 13.17 22.15
N PRO A 258 0.96 13.26 21.80
CA PRO A 258 -0.13 13.06 22.76
C PRO A 258 -0.17 11.66 23.37
N ILE A 259 0.04 10.61 22.57
CA ILE A 259 0.05 9.22 23.07
C ILE A 259 1.22 9.00 24.03
N CYS A 260 2.44 9.43 23.66
CA CYS A 260 3.60 9.33 24.55
C CYS A 260 3.42 10.13 25.83
N ALA A 261 2.83 11.33 25.76
CA ALA A 261 2.53 12.12 26.95
C ALA A 261 1.57 11.37 27.90
N SER A 262 0.53 10.73 27.35
CA SER A 262 -0.41 9.96 28.16
C SER A 262 0.17 8.66 28.75
N LEU A 263 1.10 8.01 28.06
CA LEU A 263 1.71 6.76 28.52
C LEU A 263 2.84 6.99 29.52
N PHE A 264 3.66 8.03 29.33
CA PHE A 264 4.92 8.19 30.07
C PHE A 264 4.95 9.37 31.05
N ASN A 265 4.13 10.41 30.84
CA ASN A 265 4.16 11.61 31.70
C ASN A 265 2.96 11.66 32.65
N SER A 266 1.75 11.75 32.10
CA SER A 266 0.54 11.86 32.90
C SER A 266 -0.66 11.27 32.17
N LEU A 267 -1.28 10.29 32.80
CA LEU A 267 -2.55 9.75 32.35
C LEU A 267 -3.62 10.84 32.50
N PRO A 268 -4.40 11.13 31.44
CA PRO A 268 -5.58 11.97 31.57
C PRO A 268 -6.48 11.40 32.65
N ASN A 269 -6.94 12.24 33.57
CA ASN A 269 -7.78 11.80 34.67
C ASN A 269 -9.09 11.19 34.11
N SER A 270 -9.32 9.90 34.40
CA SER A 270 -10.42 9.09 33.87
C SER A 270 -11.81 9.60 34.25
N SER A 271 -11.89 10.44 35.28
CA SER A 271 -13.15 11.09 35.71
C SER A 271 -13.65 12.18 34.75
N TYR A 272 -12.77 12.72 33.88
CA TYR A 272 -13.15 13.73 32.90
C TYR A 272 -13.40 13.10 31.53
N LYS A 273 -14.64 13.16 31.05
CA LYS A 273 -14.97 12.68 29.71
C LYS A 273 -14.49 13.68 28.65
N PRO A 274 -13.68 13.25 27.68
CA PRO A 274 -13.24 14.13 26.60
C PRO A 274 -14.43 14.65 25.79
N THR A 275 -14.46 15.95 25.57
CA THR A 275 -15.53 16.67 24.87
C THR A 275 -15.36 16.61 23.36
N SER A 276 -14.13 16.48 22.87
CA SER A 276 -13.86 16.36 21.43
C SER A 276 -13.83 14.90 20.96
N LYS A 277 -14.32 14.66 19.73
CA LYS A 277 -14.24 13.33 19.09
C LYS A 277 -12.80 12.80 18.98
N ILE A 278 -11.83 13.69 18.84
CA ILE A 278 -10.41 13.34 18.71
C ILE A 278 -9.85 12.84 20.05
N GLU A 279 -10.12 13.54 21.14
CA GLU A 279 -9.68 13.12 22.48
C GLU A 279 -10.37 11.82 22.93
N GLN A 280 -11.63 11.61 22.54
CA GLN A 280 -12.30 10.32 22.72
C GLN A 280 -11.55 9.18 22.00
N ALA A 281 -11.11 9.41 20.76
CA ALA A 281 -10.31 8.44 20.03
C ALA A 281 -8.95 8.17 20.69
N TYR A 282 -8.26 9.20 21.21
CA TYR A 282 -7.02 9.01 21.96
C TYR A 282 -7.23 8.21 23.25
N SER A 283 -8.31 8.49 23.99
CA SER A 283 -8.67 7.74 25.20
C SER A 283 -8.90 6.25 24.89
N ASN A 284 -9.62 5.95 23.80
CA ASN A 284 -9.83 4.57 23.35
C ASN A 284 -8.52 3.86 22.98
N ILE A 285 -7.62 4.53 22.27
CA ILE A 285 -6.30 3.98 21.92
C ILE A 285 -5.51 3.64 23.18
N ASN A 286 -5.49 4.54 24.17
CA ASN A 286 -4.79 4.30 25.43
C ASN A 286 -5.35 3.11 26.20
N ASN A 287 -6.68 2.97 26.27
CA ASN A 287 -7.32 1.83 26.91
C ASN A 287 -6.92 0.50 26.24
N SER A 288 -6.96 0.45 24.90
CA SER A 288 -6.54 -0.74 24.15
C SER A 288 -5.04 -1.04 24.29
N LEU A 289 -4.18 -0.02 24.37
CA LEU A 289 -2.75 -0.22 24.62
C LEU A 289 -2.50 -0.75 26.02
N ASN A 290 -3.24 -0.28 27.03
CA ASN A 290 -3.14 -0.79 28.40
C ASN A 290 -3.62 -2.24 28.50
N GLU A 291 -4.72 -2.59 27.83
CA GLU A 291 -5.20 -3.98 27.73
C GLU A 291 -4.14 -4.89 27.08
N LEU A 292 -3.52 -4.44 25.99
CA LEU A 292 -2.42 -5.16 25.35
C LEU A 292 -1.22 -5.33 26.28
N LEU A 293 -0.83 -4.29 27.01
CA LEU A 293 0.25 -4.37 27.99
C LEU A 293 -0.07 -5.39 29.09
N GLN A 294 -1.30 -5.38 29.62
CA GLN A 294 -1.74 -6.36 30.62
C GLN A 294 -1.64 -7.80 30.08
N LEU A 295 -2.08 -8.03 28.85
CA LEU A 295 -1.98 -9.33 28.18
C LEU A 295 -0.53 -9.77 27.92
N LEU A 296 0.40 -8.85 27.66
CA LEU A 296 1.82 -9.17 27.48
C LEU A 296 2.55 -9.44 28.80
N THR A 297 2.04 -8.90 29.91
CA THR A 297 2.62 -9.10 31.26
C THR A 297 2.01 -10.27 32.03
N ALA A 298 0.96 -10.91 31.50
CA ALA A 298 0.31 -12.10 32.05
C ALA A 298 0.97 -13.38 31.52
#